data_AF-A0A7W9U288-F1
#
_entry.id   AF-A0A7W9U288-F1
#
_cell.length_a   1.000
_cell.length_b   1.000
_cell.length_c   1.000
_cell.angle_alpha   90.00
_cell.angle_beta   90.00
_cell.angle_gamma   90.00
#
_symmetry.space_group_name_H-M   'P 1'
#
loop_
_entity.id
_entity.type
_entity.pdbx_description
1 polymer ?
#
loop_
_entity_poly.entity_id
_entity_poly.type
_entity_poly.pdbx_seq_one_letter_code
_entity_poly.pdbx_strand_id
1 'polypeptide(L)'
;MDTLRNMRIFVRVVESGSFTRAAANETMTTAQVSRAVTDLESRLRTRLLNRTTRRMSLTEAGERYLQSCKRILADIEQAEAEAGAAHANPAGKLRVYGGTSFGQHYVMPLIARYQQHLPDVAVDLTIAQEMPDIIEEGYDVAVVVAAELENSALISQQIGSTAAILCASPYYLRTRGVPQSFDDLDMHTCLHLTDASLPAGQWVSEGPHGETFRHTGVTPFQVNNPEALALAIREGMGIGPLPVPVALPGLADGSLVRVLPTHRLQTLNIYALYASRRYLDAKIRTFVEFLREKVPLVLAEQESALASCNLPSRRSTTTPPTPLREARQLHAGSSAKTRPQTDKHEKRERERLRLVDQALIQ
;
A
#
# COMPACT_ATOMS: atom_id res chain seq x y z
N MET A 1 3.82 -35.66 31.24
CA MET A 1 2.52 -35.44 31.91
C MET A 1 2.23 -33.96 31.91
N ASP A 2 1.02 -33.58 31.54
CA ASP A 2 0.60 -32.18 31.51
C ASP A 2 0.18 -31.73 32.92
N THR A 3 1.02 -30.91 33.55
CA THR A 3 0.81 -30.38 34.90
C THR A 3 -0.44 -29.51 34.97
N LEU A 4 -0.66 -28.68 33.94
CA LEU A 4 -1.76 -27.72 33.92
C LEU A 4 -3.09 -28.45 33.91
N ARG A 5 -3.17 -29.49 33.06
CA ARG A 5 -4.32 -30.40 33.02
C ARG A 5 -4.57 -31.05 34.37
N ASN A 6 -3.53 -31.54 35.04
CA ASN A 6 -3.71 -32.15 36.36
C ASN A 6 -4.17 -31.14 37.42
N MET A 7 -3.69 -29.88 37.36
CA MET A 7 -4.16 -28.79 38.24
C MET A 7 -5.66 -28.52 38.04
N ARG A 8 -6.13 -28.40 36.78
CA ARG A 8 -7.56 -28.25 36.46
C ARG A 8 -8.40 -29.39 37.04
N ILE A 9 -7.95 -30.64 36.85
CA ILE A 9 -8.65 -31.83 37.35
C ILE A 9 -8.71 -31.81 38.89
N PHE A 10 -7.61 -31.46 39.58
CA PHE A 10 -7.61 -31.36 41.05
C PHE A 10 -8.62 -30.32 41.56
N VAL A 11 -8.63 -29.11 40.98
CA VAL A 11 -9.61 -28.06 41.32
C VAL A 11 -11.03 -28.59 41.15
N ARG A 12 -11.31 -29.25 40.02
CA ARG A 12 -12.64 -29.81 39.71
C ARG A 12 -13.09 -30.90 40.67
N VAL A 13 -12.17 -31.78 41.09
CA VAL A 13 -12.44 -32.82 42.11
C VAL A 13 -12.85 -32.18 43.42
N VAL A 14 -12.13 -31.15 43.86
CA VAL A 14 -12.41 -30.44 45.10
C VAL A 14 -13.77 -29.72 45.04
N GLU A 15 -14.03 -28.98 43.96
CA GLU A 15 -15.29 -28.22 43.79
C GLU A 15 -16.52 -29.11 43.67
N SER A 16 -16.38 -30.25 42.99
CA SER A 16 -17.47 -31.23 42.86
C SER A 16 -17.64 -32.12 44.10
N GLY A 17 -16.68 -32.11 45.03
CA GLY A 17 -16.64 -32.95 46.21
C GLY A 17 -16.57 -34.46 45.93
N SER A 18 -16.34 -34.88 44.68
CA SER A 18 -16.38 -36.29 44.28
C SER A 18 -15.60 -36.55 42.99
N PHE A 19 -14.73 -37.56 43.01
CA PHE A 19 -14.03 -38.04 41.82
C PHE A 19 -14.98 -38.49 40.72
N THR A 20 -16.09 -39.16 41.07
CA THR A 20 -17.08 -39.62 40.09
C THR A 20 -17.78 -38.45 39.41
N ARG A 21 -18.09 -37.39 40.17
CA ARG A 21 -18.76 -36.21 39.65
C ARG A 21 -17.83 -35.35 38.80
N ALA A 22 -16.58 -35.17 39.23
CA ALA A 22 -15.56 -34.51 38.41
C ALA A 22 -15.31 -35.27 37.10
N ALA A 23 -15.22 -36.59 37.14
CA ALA A 23 -15.04 -37.43 35.96
C ALA A 23 -16.17 -37.25 34.95
N ALA A 24 -17.43 -37.25 35.43
CA ALA A 24 -18.59 -36.99 34.58
C ALA A 24 -18.56 -35.58 33.95
N ASN A 25 -18.18 -34.55 34.72
CA ASN A 25 -18.13 -33.17 34.23
C ASN A 25 -17.01 -32.91 33.20
N GLU A 26 -15.92 -33.69 33.26
CA GLU A 26 -14.74 -33.53 32.38
C GLU A 26 -14.74 -34.54 31.21
N THR A 27 -15.80 -35.33 31.04
CA THR A 27 -15.86 -36.43 30.04
C THR A 27 -14.68 -37.40 30.17
N MET A 28 -14.27 -37.70 31.41
CA MET A 28 -13.15 -38.58 31.74
C MET A 28 -13.62 -39.79 32.55
N THR A 29 -12.81 -40.85 32.58
CA THR A 29 -13.03 -41.96 33.53
C THR A 29 -12.56 -41.58 34.93
N THR A 30 -13.19 -42.16 35.96
CA THR A 30 -12.78 -41.95 37.37
C THR A 30 -11.33 -42.37 37.63
N ALA A 31 -10.85 -43.41 36.93
CA ALA A 31 -9.46 -43.84 36.98
C ALA A 31 -8.49 -42.77 36.45
N GLN A 32 -8.83 -42.09 35.35
CA GLN A 32 -7.99 -41.01 34.81
C GLN A 32 -7.95 -39.79 35.74
N VAL A 33 -9.09 -39.42 36.34
CA VAL A 33 -9.17 -38.33 37.33
C VAL A 33 -8.35 -38.68 38.58
N SER A 34 -8.47 -39.90 39.09
CA SER A 34 -7.69 -40.36 40.24
C SER A 34 -6.18 -40.33 39.94
N ARG A 35 -5.79 -40.78 38.74
CA ARG A 35 -4.38 -40.76 38.30
C ARG A 35 -3.83 -39.33 38.22
N ALA A 36 -4.57 -38.38 37.63
CA ALA A 36 -4.14 -36.99 37.53
C ALA A 36 -3.85 -36.34 38.90
N VAL A 37 -4.69 -36.62 39.91
CA VAL A 37 -4.46 -36.15 41.28
C VAL A 37 -3.27 -36.86 41.93
N THR A 38 -3.15 -38.17 41.76
CA THR A 38 -2.01 -38.95 42.29
C THR A 38 -0.69 -38.50 41.66
N ASP A 39 -0.67 -38.15 40.38
CA ASP A 39 0.51 -37.63 39.67
C ASP A 39 0.93 -36.27 40.25
N LEU A 40 -0.04 -35.41 40.60
CA LEU A 40 0.23 -34.16 41.30
C LEU A 40 0.82 -34.39 42.70
N GLU A 41 0.20 -35.26 43.49
CA GLU A 41 0.66 -35.61 44.84
C GLU A 41 2.08 -36.18 44.80
N SER A 42 2.36 -37.06 43.83
CA SER A 42 3.67 -37.68 43.63
C SER A 42 4.73 -36.64 43.28
N ARG A 43 4.40 -35.69 42.39
CA ARG A 43 5.32 -34.61 41.99
C ARG A 43 5.62 -33.64 43.14
N LEU A 44 4.60 -33.30 43.92
CA LEU A 44 4.72 -32.40 45.07
C LEU A 44 5.30 -33.11 46.31
N ARG A 45 5.42 -34.44 46.26
CA ARG A 45 5.82 -35.30 47.39
C ARG A 45 4.97 -35.06 48.64
N THR A 46 3.69 -34.74 48.46
CA THR A 46 2.74 -34.46 49.53
C THR A 46 1.33 -34.91 49.16
N ARG A 47 0.52 -35.24 50.15
CA ARG A 47 -0.90 -35.54 49.94
C ARG A 47 -1.69 -34.24 49.93
N LEU A 48 -2.53 -34.07 48.91
CA LEU A 48 -3.45 -32.94 48.78
C LEU A 48 -4.84 -33.30 49.32
N LEU A 49 -5.22 -34.58 49.27
CA LEU A 49 -6.51 -35.08 49.71
C LEU A 49 -6.39 -36.23 50.71
N ASN A 50 -7.18 -36.16 51.77
CA ASN A 50 -7.48 -37.29 52.63
C ASN A 50 -8.65 -38.08 52.01
N ARG A 51 -8.37 -39.31 51.57
CA ARG A 51 -9.36 -40.19 50.95
C ARG A 51 -9.78 -41.28 51.93
N THR A 52 -11.05 -41.34 52.27
CA THR A 52 -11.69 -42.51 52.89
C THR A 52 -12.77 -43.03 51.96
N THR A 53 -13.23 -44.26 52.16
CA THR A 53 -14.31 -44.88 51.36
C THR A 53 -15.66 -44.13 51.46
N ARG A 54 -15.81 -43.18 52.40
CA ARG A 54 -17.05 -42.42 52.63
C ARG A 54 -16.91 -40.91 52.53
N ARG A 55 -15.70 -40.36 52.68
CA ARG A 55 -15.47 -38.90 52.66
C ARG A 55 -14.11 -38.56 52.05
N MET A 56 -14.09 -37.43 51.36
CA MET A 56 -12.90 -36.76 50.87
C MET A 56 -12.78 -35.41 51.57
N SER A 57 -11.60 -35.10 52.09
CA SER A 57 -11.29 -33.78 52.64
C SER A 57 -9.92 -33.31 52.16
N LEU A 58 -9.71 -32.00 52.11
CA LEU A 58 -8.40 -31.42 51.81
C LEU A 58 -7.45 -31.63 53.00
N THR A 59 -6.16 -31.75 52.69
CA THR A 59 -5.10 -31.51 53.67
C THR A 59 -4.82 -30.01 53.74
N GLU A 60 -4.09 -29.54 54.77
CA GLU A 60 -3.65 -28.14 54.84
C GLU A 60 -2.78 -27.76 53.62
N ALA A 61 -1.91 -28.69 53.17
CA ALA A 61 -1.16 -28.53 51.93
C ALA A 61 -2.09 -28.47 50.70
N GLY A 62 -3.16 -29.28 50.69
CA GLY A 62 -4.20 -29.28 49.67
C GLY A 62 -4.95 -27.96 49.59
N GLU A 63 -5.31 -27.34 50.71
CA GLU A 63 -5.97 -26.02 50.75
C GLU A 63 -5.09 -24.93 50.17
N ARG A 64 -3.81 -24.86 50.61
CA ARG A 64 -2.84 -23.89 50.08
C ARG A 64 -2.58 -24.09 48.58
N TYR A 65 -2.48 -25.35 48.15
CA TYR A 65 -2.27 -25.69 46.75
C TYR A 65 -3.51 -25.39 45.89
N LEU A 66 -4.72 -25.61 46.42
CA LEU A 66 -5.98 -25.27 45.74
C LEU A 66 -6.05 -23.77 45.44
N GLN A 67 -5.76 -22.92 46.43
CA GLN A 67 -5.75 -21.46 46.22
C GLN A 67 -4.73 -21.05 45.16
N SER A 68 -3.53 -21.66 45.20
CA SER A 68 -2.49 -21.42 44.20
C SER A 68 -2.92 -21.85 42.80
N CYS A 69 -3.53 -23.03 42.66
CA CYS A 69 -4.05 -23.52 41.38
C CYS A 69 -5.14 -22.61 40.82
N LYS A 70 -6.08 -22.15 41.64
CA LYS A 70 -7.15 -21.23 41.21
C LYS A 70 -6.58 -19.94 40.62
N ARG A 71 -5.59 -19.34 41.30
CA ARG A 71 -4.92 -18.14 40.81
C ARG A 71 -4.19 -18.39 39.48
N ILE A 72 -3.36 -19.43 39.42
CA ILE A 72 -2.58 -19.74 38.20
C ILE A 72 -3.49 -20.01 36.99
N LEU A 73 -4.57 -20.77 37.20
CA LEU A 73 -5.51 -21.09 36.12
C LEU A 73 -6.27 -19.83 35.66
N ALA A 74 -6.65 -18.95 36.60
CA ALA A 74 -7.26 -17.67 36.26
C ALA A 74 -6.30 -16.74 35.50
N ASP A 75 -5.03 -16.66 35.92
CA ASP A 75 -4.01 -15.87 35.22
C ASP A 75 -3.80 -16.37 33.77
N ILE A 76 -3.86 -17.68 33.57
CA ILE A 76 -3.75 -18.29 32.22
C ILE A 76 -5.00 -18.01 31.40
N GLU A 77 -6.20 -18.19 31.97
CA GLU A 77 -7.46 -17.85 31.28
C GLU A 77 -7.50 -16.36 30.89
N GLN A 78 -7.00 -15.47 31.76
CA GLN A 78 -6.89 -14.05 31.48
C GLN A 78 -5.89 -13.77 30.34
N ALA A 79 -4.71 -14.38 30.36
CA ALA A 79 -3.72 -14.23 29.29
C ALA A 79 -4.22 -14.78 27.94
N GLU A 80 -4.92 -15.92 27.95
CA GLU A 80 -5.57 -16.50 26.78
C GLU A 80 -6.70 -15.59 26.27
N ALA A 81 -7.48 -14.98 27.17
CA ALA A 81 -8.54 -14.04 26.82
C ALA A 81 -7.99 -12.73 26.23
N GLU A 82 -6.88 -12.20 26.76
CA GLU A 82 -6.20 -11.02 26.21
C GLU A 82 -5.64 -11.28 24.81
N ALA A 83 -5.00 -12.43 24.60
CA ALA A 83 -4.55 -12.85 23.28
C ALA A 83 -5.73 -13.11 22.31
N GLY A 84 -6.83 -13.66 22.81
CA GLY A 84 -8.06 -13.89 22.06
C GLY A 84 -8.84 -12.62 21.72
N ALA A 85 -8.81 -11.60 22.59
CA ALA A 85 -9.52 -10.33 22.37
C ALA A 85 -8.97 -9.56 21.16
N ALA A 86 -7.66 -9.67 20.89
CA ALA A 86 -7.03 -9.13 19.68
C ALA A 86 -7.63 -9.70 18.37
N HIS A 87 -8.23 -10.89 18.43
CA HIS A 87 -8.90 -11.51 17.27
C HIS A 87 -10.32 -11.00 17.04
N ALA A 88 -10.98 -10.52 18.10
CA ALA A 88 -12.38 -10.12 18.07
C ALA A 88 -12.54 -8.61 17.78
N ASN A 89 -11.76 -7.76 18.46
CA ASN A 89 -11.88 -6.30 18.34
C ASN A 89 -10.60 -5.69 17.72
N PRO A 90 -10.72 -4.88 16.67
CA PRO A 90 -9.57 -4.23 16.05
C PRO A 90 -9.05 -3.09 16.96
N ALA A 91 -7.92 -3.31 17.62
CA ALA A 91 -7.24 -2.31 18.44
C ALA A 91 -5.72 -2.48 18.41
N GLY A 92 -4.99 -1.46 18.86
CA GLY A 92 -3.54 -1.49 18.98
C GLY A 92 -2.81 -0.95 17.75
N LYS A 93 -1.50 -1.22 17.67
CA LYS A 93 -0.62 -0.69 16.61
C LYS A 93 -0.64 -1.60 15.38
N LEU A 94 -1.06 -1.07 14.23
CA LEU A 94 -1.01 -1.71 12.91
C LEU A 94 0.17 -1.16 12.12
N ARG A 95 1.15 -2.00 11.81
CA ARG A 95 2.32 -1.64 11.01
C ARG A 95 2.07 -1.90 9.54
N VAL A 96 2.04 -0.85 8.74
CA VAL A 96 1.71 -0.89 7.32
C VAL A 96 2.92 -0.48 6.50
N TYR A 97 3.24 -1.26 5.48
CA TYR A 97 4.17 -0.88 4.43
C TYR A 97 3.39 -0.49 3.17
N GLY A 98 3.81 0.58 2.48
CA GLY A 98 3.25 0.96 1.18
C GLY A 98 4.34 1.38 0.20
N GLY A 99 4.33 0.82 -1.01
CA GLY A 99 5.29 1.23 -2.06
C GLY A 99 5.12 2.70 -2.45
N THR A 100 6.20 3.49 -2.49
CA THR A 100 6.25 4.97 -2.70
C THR A 100 4.96 5.65 -3.18
N SER A 101 4.73 5.73 -4.50
CA SER A 101 3.58 6.48 -5.05
C SER A 101 2.24 5.90 -4.59
N PHE A 102 2.14 4.58 -4.43
CA PHE A 102 0.90 3.96 -4.00
C PHE A 102 0.61 4.23 -2.51
N GLY A 103 1.65 4.10 -1.67
CA GLY A 103 1.63 4.40 -0.25
C GLY A 103 1.19 5.84 0.02
N GLN A 104 1.76 6.79 -0.72
CA GLN A 104 1.47 8.21 -0.55
C GLN A 104 0.07 8.61 -1.04
N HIS A 105 -0.33 8.16 -2.23
CA HIS A 105 -1.56 8.65 -2.88
C HIS A 105 -2.81 7.82 -2.58
N TYR A 106 -2.67 6.56 -2.19
CA TYR A 106 -3.82 5.68 -1.89
C TYR A 106 -3.84 5.23 -0.43
N VAL A 107 -2.74 4.66 0.06
CA VAL A 107 -2.73 4.05 1.40
C VAL A 107 -2.90 5.10 2.49
N MET A 108 -2.17 6.22 2.42
CA MET A 108 -2.25 7.27 3.44
C MET A 108 -3.66 7.89 3.56
N PRO A 109 -4.34 8.34 2.48
CA PRO A 109 -5.71 8.84 2.59
C PRO A 109 -6.71 7.79 3.10
N LEU A 110 -6.51 6.52 2.74
CA LEU A 110 -7.34 5.42 3.24
C LEU A 110 -7.10 5.12 4.72
N ILE A 111 -5.87 5.23 5.22
CA ILE A 111 -5.57 5.14 6.65
C ILE A 111 -6.32 6.22 7.43
N ALA A 112 -6.31 7.47 6.94
CA ALA A 112 -7.03 8.56 7.59
C ALA A 112 -8.54 8.26 7.71
N ARG A 113 -9.15 7.73 6.63
CA ARG A 113 -10.56 7.30 6.64
C ARG A 113 -10.79 6.08 7.52
N TYR A 114 -9.85 5.14 7.56
CA TYR A 114 -9.94 3.92 8.36
C TYR A 114 -9.95 4.23 9.86
N GLN A 115 -9.04 5.11 10.33
CA GLN A 115 -8.97 5.50 11.73
C GLN A 115 -10.19 6.31 12.22
N GLN A 116 -10.96 6.92 11.31
CA GLN A 116 -12.26 7.51 11.66
C GLN A 116 -13.31 6.45 12.02
N HIS A 117 -13.23 5.26 11.40
CA HIS A 117 -14.15 4.15 11.68
C HIS A 117 -13.67 3.29 12.85
N LEU A 118 -12.34 3.15 13.01
CA LEU A 118 -11.69 2.31 14.02
C LEU A 118 -10.63 3.13 14.79
N PRO A 119 -11.06 4.02 15.70
CA PRO A 119 -10.16 4.97 16.39
C PRO A 119 -9.18 4.29 17.36
N ASP A 120 -9.48 3.06 17.80
CA ASP A 120 -8.62 2.29 18.70
C ASP A 120 -7.42 1.63 17.97
N VAL A 121 -7.36 1.75 16.64
CA VAL A 121 -6.23 1.27 15.82
C VAL A 121 -5.28 2.42 15.51
N ALA A 122 -4.11 2.40 16.12
CA ALA A 122 -2.99 3.28 15.76
C ALA A 122 -2.27 2.70 14.54
N VAL A 123 -1.93 3.52 13.55
CA VAL A 123 -1.23 3.07 12.33
C VAL A 123 0.19 3.62 12.29
N ASP A 124 1.14 2.75 11.97
CA ASP A 124 2.56 3.06 11.73
C ASP A 124 2.86 2.74 10.26
N LEU A 125 2.97 3.77 9.43
CA LEU A 125 3.10 3.65 7.99
C LEU A 125 4.54 3.91 7.55
N THR A 126 5.15 2.90 6.92
CA THR A 126 6.40 3.06 6.17
C THR A 126 6.09 3.20 4.68
N ILE A 127 6.67 4.22 4.05
CA ILE A 127 6.65 4.40 2.60
C ILE A 127 8.08 4.28 2.09
N ALA A 128 8.37 3.23 1.34
CA ALA A 128 9.66 3.04 0.68
C ALA A 128 9.46 2.39 -0.69
N GLN A 129 10.55 2.23 -1.43
CA GLN A 129 10.51 1.62 -2.75
C GLN A 129 10.88 0.14 -2.71
N GLU A 130 11.89 -0.21 -1.91
CA GLU A 130 12.37 -1.59 -1.76
C GLU A 130 11.41 -2.36 -0.86
N MET A 131 10.91 -3.48 -1.38
CA MET A 131 10.00 -4.35 -0.64
C MET A 131 10.73 -4.95 0.58
N PRO A 132 10.22 -4.74 1.80
CA PRO A 132 10.83 -5.30 3.00
C PRO A 132 10.53 -6.79 3.13
N ASP A 133 11.29 -7.49 3.96
CA ASP A 133 10.82 -8.76 4.50
C ASP A 133 9.73 -8.47 5.54
N ILE A 134 8.48 -8.69 5.15
CA ILE A 134 7.30 -8.37 5.95
C ILE A 134 7.33 -9.08 7.32
N ILE A 135 7.86 -10.31 7.36
CA ILE A 135 7.88 -11.11 8.58
C ILE A 135 9.04 -10.70 9.47
N GLU A 136 10.26 -10.63 8.91
CA GLU A 136 11.46 -10.30 9.68
C GLU A 136 11.43 -8.84 10.20
N GLU A 137 10.91 -7.91 9.41
CA GLU A 137 10.79 -6.50 9.81
C GLU A 137 9.53 -6.20 10.63
N GLY A 138 8.64 -7.20 10.77
CA GLY A 138 7.47 -7.15 11.64
C GLY A 138 6.39 -6.19 11.14
N TYR A 139 6.16 -6.15 9.83
CA TYR A 139 5.00 -5.48 9.24
C TYR A 139 3.76 -6.38 9.31
N ASP A 140 2.62 -5.79 9.65
CA ASP A 140 1.35 -6.49 9.70
C ASP A 140 0.74 -6.64 8.29
N VAL A 141 0.80 -5.57 7.48
CA VAL A 141 0.30 -5.52 6.10
C VAL A 141 1.25 -4.76 5.20
N ALA A 142 1.54 -5.28 4.02
CA ALA A 142 2.21 -4.54 2.95
C ALA A 142 1.29 -4.35 1.76
N VAL A 143 1.24 -3.13 1.23
CA VAL A 143 0.52 -2.80 0.01
C VAL A 143 1.53 -2.55 -1.10
N VAL A 144 1.51 -3.42 -2.10
CA VAL A 144 2.51 -3.44 -3.18
C VAL A 144 1.84 -3.42 -4.55
N VAL A 145 2.58 -2.92 -5.53
CA VAL A 145 2.17 -2.91 -6.94
C VAL A 145 3.14 -3.80 -7.71
N ALA A 146 2.62 -4.80 -8.42
CA ALA A 146 3.43 -5.75 -9.18
C ALA A 146 2.63 -6.31 -10.36
N ALA A 147 3.31 -6.66 -11.46
CA ALA A 147 2.66 -7.39 -12.55
C ALA A 147 2.22 -8.79 -12.07
N GLU A 148 3.16 -9.50 -11.45
CA GLU A 148 2.95 -10.80 -10.81
C GLU A 148 3.73 -10.84 -9.49
N LEU A 149 3.27 -11.68 -8.55
CA LEU A 149 3.97 -11.90 -7.28
C LEU A 149 4.76 -13.20 -7.35
N GLU A 150 5.95 -13.21 -6.74
CA GLU A 150 6.69 -14.44 -6.52
C GLU A 150 5.95 -15.36 -5.53
N ASN A 151 6.16 -16.67 -5.68
CA ASN A 151 5.63 -17.65 -4.73
C ASN A 151 6.25 -17.40 -3.35
N SER A 152 5.45 -16.88 -2.42
CA SER A 152 5.85 -16.64 -1.03
C SER A 152 4.91 -17.35 -0.06
N ALA A 153 5.34 -17.46 1.21
CA ALA A 153 4.48 -17.95 2.29
C ALA A 153 3.39 -16.95 2.71
N LEU A 154 3.39 -15.74 2.12
CA LEU A 154 2.45 -14.68 2.43
C LEU A 154 1.13 -14.91 1.71
N ILE A 155 0.07 -14.38 2.30
CA ILE A 155 -1.22 -14.32 1.63
C ILE A 155 -1.24 -13.06 0.78
N SER A 156 -1.53 -13.22 -0.49
CA SER A 156 -1.80 -12.13 -1.41
C SER A 156 -3.30 -11.97 -1.63
N GLN A 157 -3.79 -10.75 -1.41
CA GLN A 157 -5.14 -10.35 -1.77
C GLN A 157 -5.03 -9.24 -2.81
N GLN A 158 -5.46 -9.52 -4.05
CA GLN A 158 -5.59 -8.47 -5.05
C GLN A 158 -6.72 -7.51 -4.63
N ILE A 159 -6.42 -6.22 -4.61
CA ILE A 159 -7.34 -5.14 -4.19
C ILE A 159 -7.58 -4.11 -5.30
N GLY A 160 -6.90 -4.25 -6.44
CA GLY A 160 -7.12 -3.41 -7.61
C GLY A 160 -6.05 -3.63 -8.69
N SER A 161 -6.10 -2.78 -9.70
CA SER A 161 -5.06 -2.65 -10.72
C SER A 161 -4.86 -1.18 -11.09
N THR A 162 -3.69 -0.85 -11.62
CA THR A 162 -3.32 0.50 -12.04
C THR A 162 -2.48 0.42 -13.30
N ALA A 163 -2.36 1.53 -14.02
CA ALA A 163 -1.47 1.67 -15.16
C ALA A 163 -0.74 3.01 -15.10
N ALA A 164 0.40 3.09 -15.76
CA ALA A 164 1.08 4.36 -16.01
C ALA A 164 0.62 4.96 -17.35
N ILE A 165 0.73 6.29 -17.45
CA ILE A 165 0.47 7.05 -18.66
C ILE A 165 1.72 7.83 -19.05
N LEU A 166 1.88 8.11 -20.35
CA LEU A 166 2.98 8.93 -20.83
C LEU A 166 2.63 10.41 -20.73
N CYS A 167 3.53 11.19 -20.14
CA CYS A 167 3.39 12.62 -19.96
C CYS A 167 4.61 13.38 -20.47
N ALA A 168 4.37 14.61 -20.92
CA ALA A 168 5.39 15.58 -21.32
C ALA A 168 4.98 16.97 -20.80
N SER A 169 5.92 17.92 -20.70
CA SER A 169 5.52 19.32 -20.48
C SER A 169 5.05 19.98 -21.80
N PRO A 170 4.16 20.99 -21.73
CA PRO A 170 3.81 21.80 -22.89
C PRO A 170 5.03 22.45 -23.57
N TYR A 171 6.05 22.83 -22.78
CA TYR A 171 7.27 23.44 -23.31
C TYR A 171 8.05 22.46 -24.18
N TYR A 172 8.27 21.24 -23.70
CA TYR A 172 8.95 20.21 -24.47
C TYR A 172 8.24 19.92 -25.79
N LEU A 173 6.91 19.74 -25.75
CA LEU A 173 6.11 19.45 -26.95
C LEU A 173 6.12 20.58 -27.98
N ARG A 174 6.14 21.85 -27.56
CA ARG A 174 6.29 22.99 -28.50
C ARG A 174 7.62 22.96 -29.27
N THR A 175 8.68 22.45 -28.63
CA THR A 175 10.02 22.42 -29.24
C THR A 175 10.26 21.16 -30.06
N ARG A 176 9.76 20.01 -29.62
CA ARG A 176 10.04 18.68 -30.22
C ARG A 176 8.87 18.08 -31.01
N GLY A 177 7.68 18.66 -30.93
CA GLY A 177 6.46 18.09 -31.52
C GLY A 177 5.70 17.17 -30.55
N VAL A 178 4.52 16.71 -30.97
CA VAL A 178 3.67 15.78 -30.21
C VAL A 178 3.70 14.42 -30.89
N PRO A 179 4.16 13.34 -30.22
CA PRO A 179 4.16 12.01 -30.83
C PRO A 179 2.74 11.51 -31.05
N GLN A 180 2.48 10.96 -32.23
CA GLN A 180 1.19 10.39 -32.64
C GLN A 180 1.19 8.86 -32.55
N SER A 181 2.36 8.24 -32.63
CA SER A 181 2.57 6.81 -32.45
C SER A 181 3.72 6.50 -31.49
N PHE A 182 3.89 5.23 -31.14
CA PHE A 182 5.06 4.78 -30.39
C PHE A 182 6.36 4.93 -31.19
N ASP A 183 6.33 4.73 -32.51
CA ASP A 183 7.51 4.89 -33.39
C ASP A 183 8.05 6.33 -33.35
N ASP A 184 7.17 7.33 -33.17
CA ASP A 184 7.59 8.73 -33.04
C ASP A 184 8.47 8.96 -31.80
N LEU A 185 8.39 8.10 -30.78
CA LEU A 185 9.17 8.24 -29.56
C LEU A 185 10.67 8.07 -29.78
N ASP A 186 11.10 7.40 -30.86
CA ASP A 186 12.52 7.30 -31.24
C ASP A 186 13.13 8.68 -31.55
N MET A 187 12.29 9.65 -31.90
CA MET A 187 12.69 11.05 -32.15
C MET A 187 12.62 11.94 -30.90
N HIS A 188 12.18 11.38 -29.76
CA HIS A 188 12.02 12.08 -28.50
C HIS A 188 13.01 11.59 -27.44
N THR A 189 13.32 12.49 -26.51
CA THR A 189 13.95 12.15 -25.25
C THR A 189 12.95 11.43 -24.35
N CYS A 190 13.22 10.16 -24.06
CA CYS A 190 12.44 9.32 -23.15
C CYS A 190 13.14 9.24 -21.79
N LEU A 191 12.40 9.48 -20.71
CA LEU A 191 12.85 9.46 -19.32
C LEU A 191 12.36 8.20 -18.62
N HIS A 192 13.20 7.54 -17.82
CA HIS A 192 12.83 6.25 -17.22
C HIS A 192 12.54 6.36 -15.72
N LEU A 193 11.44 5.70 -15.32
CA LEU A 193 11.19 5.34 -13.94
C LEU A 193 11.82 3.95 -13.69
N THR A 194 12.81 3.87 -12.80
CA THR A 194 13.31 2.60 -12.28
C THR A 194 12.31 2.09 -11.26
N ASP A 195 11.67 0.97 -11.56
CA ASP A 195 10.77 0.28 -10.64
C ASP A 195 11.06 -1.22 -10.74
N ALA A 196 11.17 -1.90 -9.62
CA ALA A 196 11.40 -3.35 -9.59
C ALA A 196 10.21 -4.14 -10.19
N SER A 197 9.02 -3.53 -10.20
CA SER A 197 7.80 -4.11 -10.79
C SER A 197 7.70 -3.95 -12.31
N LEU A 198 8.60 -3.17 -12.92
CA LEU A 198 8.61 -2.90 -14.36
C LEU A 198 9.89 -3.44 -15.01
N PRO A 199 9.81 -4.01 -16.23
CA PRO A 199 11.02 -4.41 -16.94
C PRO A 199 11.93 -3.20 -17.18
N ALA A 200 13.18 -3.30 -16.72
CA ALA A 200 14.13 -2.18 -16.77
C ALA A 200 14.24 -1.58 -18.19
N GLY A 201 13.93 -0.30 -18.28
CA GLY A 201 14.04 0.49 -19.50
C GLY A 201 13.07 0.13 -20.63
N GLN A 202 11.90 -0.43 -20.31
CA GLN A 202 10.90 -0.82 -21.31
C GLN A 202 9.55 -0.20 -21.00
N TRP A 203 8.94 0.45 -21.99
CA TRP A 203 7.56 0.89 -21.93
C TRP A 203 6.69 -0.09 -22.68
N VAL A 204 6.27 -1.15 -22.00
CA VAL A 204 5.30 -2.09 -22.55
C VAL A 204 3.95 -1.40 -22.56
N SER A 205 3.43 -1.12 -23.75
CA SER A 205 2.04 -0.71 -23.93
C SER A 205 1.16 -1.93 -24.15
N GLU A 206 -0.08 -1.85 -23.68
CA GLU A 206 -1.15 -2.74 -24.11
C GLU A 206 -2.04 -1.92 -25.05
N GLY A 207 -1.75 -1.96 -26.35
CA GLY A 207 -2.62 -1.34 -27.35
C GLY A 207 -3.96 -2.08 -27.49
N PRO A 208 -5.01 -1.47 -28.07
CA PRO A 208 -6.28 -2.14 -28.37
C PRO A 208 -6.15 -3.37 -29.29
N HIS A 209 -4.96 -3.61 -29.85
CA HIS A 209 -4.60 -4.77 -30.68
C HIS A 209 -3.43 -5.60 -30.12
N GLY A 210 -3.03 -5.41 -28.86
CA GLY A 210 -1.93 -6.16 -28.23
C GLY A 210 -0.53 -5.70 -28.66
N GLU A 211 -0.40 -4.50 -29.24
CA GLU A 211 0.89 -3.93 -29.64
C GLU A 211 1.74 -3.63 -28.40
N THR A 212 2.89 -4.31 -28.30
CA THR A 212 3.92 -4.05 -27.30
C THR A 212 5.00 -3.18 -27.91
N PHE A 213 5.08 -1.91 -27.49
CA PHE A 213 6.25 -1.10 -27.77
C PHE A 213 7.38 -1.42 -26.78
N ARG A 214 8.62 -1.29 -27.23
CA ARG A 214 9.79 -1.37 -26.35
C ARG A 214 10.76 -0.27 -26.75
N HIS A 215 10.77 0.80 -25.96
CA HIS A 215 11.84 1.78 -26.09
C HIS A 215 13.19 1.09 -25.80
N THR A 216 14.15 1.21 -26.72
CA THR A 216 15.51 0.64 -26.58
C THR A 216 16.60 1.71 -26.68
N GLY A 217 16.21 2.98 -26.76
CA GLY A 217 17.12 4.12 -26.89
C GLY A 217 17.88 4.47 -25.60
N VAL A 218 18.96 5.23 -25.76
CA VAL A 218 19.73 5.77 -24.64
C VAL A 218 18.86 6.73 -23.84
N THR A 219 18.70 6.44 -22.56
CA THR A 219 17.92 7.27 -21.63
C THR A 219 18.85 8.25 -20.93
N PRO A 220 18.72 9.58 -21.17
CA PRO A 220 19.62 10.56 -20.57
C PRO A 220 19.33 10.80 -19.08
N PHE A 221 18.16 10.38 -18.58
CA PHE A 221 17.80 10.53 -17.18
C PHE A 221 16.89 9.39 -16.72
N GLN A 222 17.27 8.78 -15.61
CA GLN A 222 16.56 7.68 -14.98
C GLN A 222 16.47 7.96 -13.47
N VAL A 223 15.30 7.74 -12.90
CA VAL A 223 15.04 7.98 -11.48
C VAL A 223 14.11 6.92 -10.94
N ASN A 224 14.21 6.61 -9.65
CA ASN A 224 13.43 5.57 -8.99
C ASN A 224 12.25 6.14 -8.18
N ASN A 225 11.92 7.41 -8.38
CA ASN A 225 10.84 8.10 -7.68
C ASN A 225 9.90 8.77 -8.69
N PRO A 226 8.60 8.40 -8.71
CA PRO A 226 7.63 8.98 -9.64
C PRO A 226 7.47 10.50 -9.53
N GLU A 227 7.56 11.07 -8.32
CA GLU A 227 7.44 12.52 -8.09
C GLU A 227 8.64 13.27 -8.68
N ALA A 228 9.85 12.71 -8.51
CA ALA A 228 11.06 13.26 -9.12
C ALA A 228 11.02 13.18 -10.65
N LEU A 229 10.44 12.11 -11.19
CA LEU A 229 10.22 11.98 -12.64
C LEU A 229 9.21 13.03 -13.13
N ALA A 230 8.11 13.25 -12.41
CA ALA A 230 7.12 14.26 -12.76
C ALA A 230 7.74 15.67 -12.79
N LEU A 231 8.63 15.99 -11.83
CA LEU A 231 9.39 17.24 -11.84
C LEU A 231 10.29 17.35 -13.09
N ALA A 232 11.07 16.31 -13.40
CA ALA A 232 11.93 16.30 -14.59
C ALA A 232 11.12 16.50 -15.89
N ILE A 233 9.93 15.90 -15.99
CA ILE A 233 9.02 16.09 -17.13
C ILE A 233 8.53 17.54 -17.18
N ARG A 234 8.12 18.13 -16.05
CA ARG A 234 7.64 19.52 -15.97
C ARG A 234 8.71 20.52 -16.42
N GLU A 235 9.97 20.28 -16.06
CA GLU A 235 11.12 21.08 -16.52
C GLU A 235 11.44 20.87 -18.02
N GLY A 236 10.70 20.01 -18.71
CA GLY A 236 10.82 19.78 -20.15
C GLY A 236 12.01 18.93 -20.54
N MET A 237 12.47 18.04 -19.66
CA MET A 237 13.56 17.13 -19.96
C MET A 237 13.19 16.05 -20.98
N GLY A 238 11.90 15.73 -21.14
CA GLY A 238 11.46 14.69 -22.05
C GLY A 238 10.04 14.19 -21.81
N ILE A 239 9.77 13.00 -22.33
CA ILE A 239 8.54 12.22 -22.15
C ILE A 239 8.84 11.12 -21.14
N GLY A 240 7.93 10.86 -20.19
CA GLY A 240 8.12 9.74 -19.25
C GLY A 240 6.81 9.14 -18.72
N PRO A 241 6.88 7.91 -18.18
CA PRO A 241 5.74 7.22 -17.61
C PRO A 241 5.46 7.73 -16.20
N LEU A 242 4.23 8.18 -15.95
CA LEU A 242 3.79 8.57 -14.60
C LEU A 242 2.60 7.71 -14.16
N PRO A 243 2.57 7.25 -12.90
CA PRO A 243 1.35 6.78 -12.28
C PRO A 243 0.29 7.88 -12.37
N VAL A 244 -0.96 7.49 -12.69
CA VAL A 244 -2.11 8.41 -12.80
C VAL A 244 -2.20 9.43 -11.65
N PRO A 245 -2.13 9.06 -10.35
CA PRO A 245 -2.27 10.04 -9.26
C PRO A 245 -1.14 11.07 -9.23
N VAL A 246 0.06 10.72 -9.70
CA VAL A 246 1.21 11.63 -9.79
C VAL A 246 1.03 12.60 -10.97
N ALA A 247 0.46 12.13 -12.08
CA ALA A 247 0.22 12.95 -13.25
C ALA A 247 -0.95 13.93 -13.07
N LEU A 248 -2.01 13.52 -12.35
CA LEU A 248 -3.28 14.25 -12.27
C LEU A 248 -3.17 15.71 -11.86
N PRO A 249 -2.41 16.10 -10.82
CA PRO A 249 -2.23 17.51 -10.47
C PRO A 249 -1.66 18.34 -11.62
N GLY A 250 -0.66 17.81 -12.32
CA GLY A 250 -0.03 18.49 -13.45
C GLY A 250 -0.90 18.52 -14.71
N LEU A 251 -1.74 17.50 -14.90
CA LEU A 251 -2.74 17.50 -15.98
C LEU A 251 -3.84 18.53 -15.70
N ALA A 252 -4.27 18.65 -14.45
CA ALA A 252 -5.32 19.58 -14.04
C ALA A 252 -4.87 21.06 -14.12
N ASP A 253 -3.61 21.35 -13.77
CA ASP A 253 -3.05 22.71 -13.84
C ASP A 253 -2.42 23.05 -15.21
N GLY A 254 -2.34 22.08 -16.13
CA GLY A 254 -1.78 22.22 -17.47
C GLY A 254 -0.25 22.27 -17.54
N SER A 255 0.46 22.02 -16.43
CA SER A 255 1.92 21.89 -16.42
C SER A 255 2.42 20.58 -17.04
N LEU A 256 1.54 19.58 -17.14
CA LEU A 256 1.75 18.33 -17.85
C LEU A 256 0.69 18.14 -18.93
N VAL A 257 1.07 17.43 -19.99
CA VAL A 257 0.19 16.99 -21.08
C VAL A 257 0.36 15.48 -21.24
N ARG A 258 -0.76 14.76 -21.32
CA ARG A 258 -0.76 13.34 -21.66
C ARG A 258 -0.47 13.18 -23.15
N VAL A 259 0.51 12.35 -23.48
CA VAL A 259 0.81 11.98 -24.86
C VAL A 259 0.35 10.55 -25.13
N LEU A 260 0.05 10.23 -26.40
CA LEU A 260 -0.49 8.94 -26.80
C LEU A 260 -1.73 8.53 -25.96
N PRO A 261 -2.79 9.36 -25.89
CA PRO A 261 -3.89 9.20 -24.92
C PRO A 261 -4.75 7.95 -25.13
N THR A 262 -4.68 7.31 -26.30
CA THR A 262 -5.32 6.02 -26.58
C THR A 262 -4.55 4.83 -26.00
N HIS A 263 -3.32 5.05 -25.52
CA HIS A 263 -2.46 4.00 -24.99
C HIS A 263 -2.35 4.09 -23.47
N ARG A 264 -2.26 2.91 -22.85
CA ARG A 264 -1.87 2.71 -21.46
C ARG A 264 -0.65 1.81 -21.44
N LEU A 265 0.27 2.12 -20.53
CA LEU A 265 1.35 1.19 -20.24
C LEU A 265 0.81 -0.01 -19.46
N GLN A 266 1.64 -1.05 -19.37
CA GLN A 266 1.32 -2.33 -18.74
C GLN A 266 0.51 -2.15 -17.47
N THR A 267 -0.61 -2.90 -17.42
CA THR A 267 -1.46 -2.93 -16.24
C THR A 267 -0.74 -3.69 -15.11
N LEU A 268 -0.58 -3.04 -13.96
CA LEU A 268 -0.02 -3.63 -12.75
C LEU A 268 -1.12 -3.92 -11.75
N ASN A 269 -0.96 -5.01 -11.01
CA ASN A 269 -1.89 -5.42 -9.97
C ASN A 269 -1.48 -4.82 -8.62
N ILE A 270 -2.46 -4.46 -7.82
CA ILE A 270 -2.26 -3.96 -6.45
C ILE A 270 -2.64 -5.07 -5.49
N TYR A 271 -1.72 -5.41 -4.59
CA TYR A 271 -1.89 -6.47 -3.62
C TYR A 271 -1.74 -5.96 -2.18
N ALA A 272 -2.61 -6.42 -1.30
CA ALA A 272 -2.36 -6.45 0.14
C ALA A 272 -1.74 -7.80 0.52
N LEU A 273 -0.58 -7.75 1.17
CA LEU A 273 0.20 -8.91 1.62
C LEU A 273 0.26 -8.95 3.14
N TYR A 274 0.07 -10.13 3.74
CA TYR A 274 0.15 -10.33 5.18
C TYR A 274 0.40 -11.80 5.54
N ALA A 275 0.84 -12.06 6.78
CA ALA A 275 1.18 -13.39 7.26
C ALA A 275 -0.07 -14.17 7.76
N SER A 276 -0.23 -15.42 7.30
CA SER A 276 -1.18 -16.46 7.77
C SER A 276 -2.70 -16.13 7.77
N ARG A 277 -3.54 -17.14 7.48
CA ARG A 277 -5.01 -17.04 7.56
C ARG A 277 -5.54 -17.46 8.93
N ARG A 278 -4.76 -18.25 9.67
CA ARG A 278 -5.15 -18.76 11.00
C ARG A 278 -4.73 -17.74 12.05
N TYR A 279 -5.67 -17.42 12.94
CA TYR A 279 -5.43 -16.53 14.06
C TYR A 279 -5.02 -15.10 13.62
N LEU A 280 -5.69 -14.60 12.57
CA LEU A 280 -5.45 -13.26 12.05
C LEU A 280 -6.06 -12.21 12.99
N ASP A 281 -5.21 -11.34 13.51
CA ASP A 281 -5.60 -10.20 14.34
C ASP A 281 -6.70 -9.36 13.67
N ALA A 282 -7.67 -8.90 14.45
CA ALA A 282 -8.81 -8.14 13.95
C ALA A 282 -8.37 -6.87 13.22
N LYS A 283 -7.34 -6.17 13.71
CA LYS A 283 -6.77 -4.97 13.08
C LYS A 283 -6.28 -5.24 11.64
N ILE A 284 -5.72 -6.43 11.39
CA ILE A 284 -5.19 -6.81 10.07
C ILE A 284 -6.36 -7.15 9.16
N ARG A 285 -7.26 -8.03 9.62
CA ARG A 285 -8.44 -8.46 8.87
C ARG A 285 -9.28 -7.27 8.43
N THR A 286 -9.65 -6.39 9.37
CA THR A 286 -10.51 -5.24 9.10
C THR A 286 -9.83 -4.21 8.19
N PHE A 287 -8.52 -3.98 8.33
CA PHE A 287 -7.79 -3.11 7.42
C PHE A 287 -7.71 -3.66 5.99
N VAL A 288 -7.40 -4.95 5.82
CA VAL A 288 -7.37 -5.60 4.49
C VAL A 288 -8.75 -5.57 3.84
N GLU A 289 -9.81 -5.84 4.60
CA GLU A 289 -11.21 -5.73 4.13
C GLU A 289 -11.55 -4.29 3.71
N PHE A 290 -11.15 -3.31 4.51
CA PHE A 290 -11.34 -1.89 4.20
C PHE A 290 -10.61 -1.49 2.91
N LEU A 291 -9.35 -1.90 2.74
CA LEU A 291 -8.61 -1.66 1.50
C LEU A 291 -9.28 -2.31 0.29
N ARG A 292 -9.72 -3.57 0.42
CA ARG A 292 -10.43 -4.30 -0.64
C ARG A 292 -11.70 -3.58 -1.09
N GLU A 293 -12.42 -2.96 -0.15
CA GLU A 293 -13.64 -2.21 -0.47
C GLU A 293 -13.34 -0.83 -1.07
N LYS A 294 -12.37 -0.09 -0.52
CA LYS A 294 -12.18 1.33 -0.84
C LYS A 294 -11.20 1.58 -1.99
N VAL A 295 -10.17 0.75 -2.19
CA VAL A 295 -9.19 0.95 -3.27
C VAL A 295 -9.84 0.99 -4.65
N PRO A 296 -10.76 0.07 -5.02
CA PRO A 296 -11.43 0.13 -6.33
C PRO A 296 -12.20 1.43 -6.56
N LEU A 297 -12.82 1.99 -5.51
CA LEU A 297 -13.57 3.25 -5.61
C LEU A 297 -12.63 4.43 -5.87
N VAL A 298 -11.52 4.51 -5.14
CA VAL A 298 -10.52 5.57 -5.35
C VAL A 298 -9.92 5.47 -6.76
N LEU A 299 -9.60 4.27 -7.22
CA LEU A 299 -9.09 4.07 -8.59
C LEU A 299 -10.10 4.55 -9.65
N ALA A 300 -11.39 4.26 -9.48
CA ALA A 300 -12.44 4.73 -10.39
C ALA A 300 -12.60 6.26 -10.39
N GLU A 301 -12.44 6.92 -9.24
CA GLU A 301 -12.43 8.38 -9.13
C GLU A 301 -11.24 8.98 -9.90
N GLN A 302 -10.03 8.43 -9.74
CA GLN A 302 -8.84 8.89 -10.46
C GLN A 302 -8.98 8.70 -11.98
N GLU A 303 -9.56 7.57 -12.40
CA GLU A 303 -9.79 7.27 -13.80
C GLU A 303 -10.81 8.25 -14.43
N SER A 304 -11.86 8.61 -13.68
CA SER A 304 -12.84 9.62 -14.09
C SER A 304 -12.22 11.02 -14.18
N ALA A 305 -11.32 11.36 -13.25
CA ALA A 305 -10.56 12.62 -13.28
C ALA A 305 -9.62 12.67 -14.49
N LEU A 306 -8.93 11.56 -14.79
CA LEU A 306 -8.06 11.45 -15.96
C LEU A 306 -8.83 11.62 -17.26
N ALA A 307 -10.00 10.98 -17.38
CA ALA A 307 -10.88 11.15 -18.54
C ALA A 307 -11.35 12.61 -18.72
N SER A 308 -11.58 13.32 -17.61
CA SER A 308 -11.97 14.73 -17.63
C SER A 308 -10.85 15.66 -18.10
N CYS A 309 -9.59 15.32 -17.79
CA CYS A 309 -8.42 16.08 -18.26
C CYS A 309 -8.12 15.88 -19.76
N ASN A 310 -8.59 14.77 -20.34
CA ASN A 310 -8.45 14.47 -21.78
C ASN A 310 -9.48 15.19 -22.66
N LEU A 311 -10.49 15.86 -22.08
CA LEU A 311 -11.44 16.65 -22.85
C LEU A 311 -10.79 18.01 -23.17
N PRO A 312 -10.74 18.44 -24.44
CA PRO A 312 -10.22 19.77 -24.77
C PRO A 312 -11.05 20.81 -24.04
N SER A 313 -10.42 21.42 -23.03
CA SER A 313 -11.03 22.45 -22.21
C SER A 313 -11.40 23.63 -23.11
N ARG A 314 -12.69 23.73 -23.46
CA ARG A 314 -13.23 24.92 -24.12
C ARG A 314 -13.05 26.10 -23.16
N ARG A 315 -12.06 26.94 -23.49
CA ARG A 315 -11.83 28.32 -23.03
C ARG A 315 -11.25 28.51 -21.62
N SER A 316 -10.06 29.08 -21.57
CA SER A 316 -9.91 30.42 -20.98
C SER A 316 -8.82 31.18 -21.74
N THR A 317 -9.21 32.30 -22.35
CA THR A 317 -8.27 33.29 -22.90
C THR A 317 -7.70 34.07 -21.73
N THR A 318 -6.65 33.55 -21.10
CA THR A 318 -5.81 34.33 -20.19
C THR A 318 -4.58 34.79 -20.96
N THR A 319 -4.60 36.09 -21.26
CA THR A 319 -3.50 36.88 -21.81
C THR A 319 -2.21 36.57 -21.02
N PRO A 320 -1.07 36.28 -21.69
CA PRO A 320 0.18 36.05 -20.99
C PRO A 320 0.64 37.34 -20.28
N PRO A 321 1.23 37.25 -19.07
CA PRO A 321 1.78 38.42 -18.39
C PRO A 321 2.96 38.97 -19.18
N THR A 322 2.96 40.30 -19.36
CA THR A 322 4.05 41.05 -19.98
C THR A 322 5.33 40.88 -19.17
N PRO A 323 6.48 40.50 -19.77
CA PRO A 323 7.73 40.43 -19.03
C PRO A 323 8.15 41.83 -18.58
N LEU A 324 8.41 41.96 -17.28
CA LEU A 324 9.06 43.11 -16.64
C LEU A 324 10.39 43.39 -17.35
N ARG A 325 10.43 44.51 -18.07
CA ARG A 325 11.68 45.11 -18.59
C ARG A 325 12.46 45.67 -17.41
N GLU A 326 13.48 44.94 -16.96
CA GLU A 326 14.54 45.54 -16.14
C GLU A 326 15.36 46.52 -17.00
N ALA A 327 15.47 47.73 -16.47
CA ALA A 327 16.28 48.80 -17.03
C ALA A 327 17.78 48.46 -16.93
N ARG A 328 18.48 48.47 -18.06
CA ARG A 328 19.92 48.72 -18.12
C ARG A 328 20.19 49.89 -19.05
N GLN A 329 20.61 51.00 -18.44
CA GLN A 329 21.17 52.17 -19.11
C GLN A 329 22.68 51.96 -19.34
N LEU A 330 23.11 52.33 -20.56
CA LEU A 330 24.42 52.91 -20.98
C LEU A 330 25.63 51.94 -20.98
N HIS A 331 26.42 51.77 -22.05
CA HIS A 331 27.00 52.76 -22.98
C HIS A 331 27.35 52.22 -24.39
N ALA A 332 27.21 53.13 -25.37
CA ALA A 332 28.04 53.44 -26.55
C ALA A 332 28.30 52.40 -27.67
N GLY A 333 27.99 52.81 -28.92
CA GLY A 333 28.85 52.50 -30.08
C GLY A 333 28.19 52.17 -31.43
N SER A 334 27.87 53.19 -32.22
CA SER A 334 28.04 53.27 -33.69
C SER A 334 27.27 52.36 -34.68
N SER A 335 26.39 53.02 -35.46
CA SER A 335 26.09 52.90 -36.91
C SER A 335 26.17 51.54 -37.64
N ALA A 336 25.02 51.10 -38.19
CA ALA A 336 24.82 50.94 -39.65
C ALA A 336 23.35 50.61 -40.00
N LYS A 337 22.90 51.15 -41.14
CA LYS A 337 21.59 51.00 -41.79
C LYS A 337 21.33 49.58 -42.30
N THR A 338 20.15 49.00 -42.01
CA THR A 338 19.47 48.06 -42.93
C THR A 338 17.95 48.04 -42.74
N ARG A 339 17.22 48.02 -43.87
CA ARG A 339 15.75 47.99 -44.03
C ARG A 339 15.08 46.69 -43.51
N PRO A 340 13.75 46.66 -43.28
CA PRO A 340 13.09 45.59 -42.56
C PRO A 340 12.73 44.38 -43.44
N GLN A 341 13.15 43.19 -42.99
CA GLN A 341 12.66 41.88 -43.43
C GLN A 341 12.29 41.07 -42.18
N THR A 342 11.29 41.50 -41.41
CA THR A 342 10.86 40.79 -40.19
C THR A 342 9.40 40.32 -40.23
N ASP A 343 8.61 40.77 -41.20
CA ASP A 343 7.15 40.54 -41.19
C ASP A 343 6.72 39.14 -41.71
N LYS A 344 7.59 38.42 -42.42
CA LYS A 344 7.30 37.06 -42.92
C LYS A 344 7.70 35.94 -41.96
N HIS A 345 8.68 36.17 -41.08
CA HIS A 345 9.11 35.18 -40.10
C HIS A 345 8.16 35.16 -38.89
N GLU A 346 7.78 36.34 -38.37
CA GLU A 346 6.79 36.43 -37.30
C GLU A 346 5.41 35.90 -37.73
N LYS A 347 5.02 36.08 -38.99
CA LYS A 347 3.74 35.57 -39.51
C LYS A 347 3.76 34.04 -39.64
N ARG A 348 4.87 33.44 -40.07
CA ARG A 348 5.07 31.98 -40.12
C ARG A 348 5.19 31.37 -38.72
N GLU A 349 5.79 32.09 -37.78
CA GLU A 349 5.92 31.66 -36.39
C GLU A 349 4.57 31.72 -35.67
N ARG A 350 3.75 32.76 -35.89
CA ARG A 350 2.37 32.85 -35.40
C ARG A 350 1.43 31.82 -36.02
N GLU A 351 1.64 31.47 -37.30
CA GLU A 351 0.88 30.42 -37.98
C GLU A 351 1.28 29.02 -37.50
N ARG A 352 2.57 28.79 -37.20
CA ARG A 352 3.07 27.58 -36.55
C ARG A 352 2.58 27.44 -35.09
N LEU A 353 2.56 28.53 -34.32
CA LEU A 353 1.99 28.56 -32.96
C LEU A 353 0.48 28.28 -32.98
N ARG A 354 -0.27 28.82 -33.96
CA ARG A 354 -1.71 28.52 -34.12
C ARG A 354 -1.98 27.06 -34.47
N LEU A 355 -1.15 26.44 -35.32
CA LEU A 355 -1.31 25.02 -35.67
C LEU A 355 -0.95 24.09 -34.50
N VAL A 356 0.01 24.46 -33.65
CA VAL A 356 0.35 23.73 -32.42
C VAL A 356 -0.75 23.86 -31.37
N ASP A 357 -1.33 25.05 -31.19
CA ASP A 357 -2.50 25.23 -30.30
C ASP A 357 -3.72 24.45 -30.83
N GLN A 358 -3.88 24.32 -32.14
CA GLN A 358 -4.98 23.56 -32.74
C GLN A 358 -4.78 22.04 -32.62
N ALA A 359 -3.53 21.56 -32.61
CA ALA A 359 -3.16 20.17 -32.36
C ALA A 359 -3.15 19.78 -30.87
N LEU A 360 -3.10 20.75 -29.95
CA LEU A 360 -3.31 20.52 -28.50
C LEU A 360 -4.81 20.49 -28.12
N ILE A 361 -5.70 20.81 -29.07
CA ILE A 361 -7.16 20.90 -28.89
C ILE A 361 -7.91 19.72 -29.55
N GLN A 362 -7.25 18.94 -30.42
CA GLN A 362 -7.78 17.71 -31.03
C GLN A 362 -7.11 16.49 -30.42
#